data_AF-A0ABD2QMR6-F1
#
_entry.id   AF-A0ABD2QMR6-F1
#
_cell.length_a   1.000
_cell.length_b   1.000
_cell.length_c   1.000
_cell.angle_alpha   90.00
_cell.angle_beta   90.00
_cell.angle_gamma   90.00
#
_symmetry.space_group_name_H-M   'P 1'
#
loop_
_entity.id
_entity.type
_entity.pdbx_description
1 polymer ?
#
loop_
_entity_poly.entity_id
_entity_poly.type
_entity_poly.pdbx_seq_one_letter_code
_entity_poly.pdbx_strand_id
1 'polypeptide(L)'
;MDFYGPNLSCTDNSECDDSFSVNVKPDIKERRRKLHTEAEQRRRDAIKHGFDALAELVNPENQDSIEGSLKLSKVTILNKATSIINKNLETQQTLQKEILSLRKEVAALEIIRENYEKKTREINALPTTSNNTLDSNYKMSAFLQFSESLFDSFNTSLQIAPFPEISNNVIDWVEGTCSSDNLRQHFFSSIKKLPVTFDFPF
;
A
#
# COMPACT_ATOMS: atom_id res chain seq x y z
N MET A 1 -33.94 7.74 -9.27
CA MET A 1 -33.47 8.71 -10.29
C MET A 1 -32.78 7.86 -11.34
N ASP A 2 -33.60 7.37 -12.26
CA ASP A 2 -33.25 6.33 -13.23
C ASP A 2 -32.62 6.98 -14.46
N PHE A 3 -31.44 6.51 -14.84
CA PHE A 3 -30.86 6.77 -16.15
C PHE A 3 -30.74 5.44 -16.91
N TYR A 4 -31.88 4.99 -17.44
CA TYR A 4 -31.91 4.01 -18.51
C TYR A 4 -31.52 4.72 -19.82
N GLY A 5 -30.40 4.30 -20.41
CA GLY A 5 -30.03 4.66 -21.78
C GLY A 5 -30.99 4.05 -22.81
N PRO A 6 -31.01 4.55 -24.06
CA PRO A 6 -32.02 4.20 -25.04
C PRO A 6 -31.92 2.73 -25.45
N ASN A 7 -33.01 2.01 -25.21
CA ASN A 7 -33.30 0.72 -25.80
C ASN A 7 -33.37 0.90 -27.33
N LEU A 8 -32.29 0.58 -28.05
CA LEU A 8 -32.41 0.32 -29.49
C LEU A 8 -33.04 -1.06 -29.64
N SER A 9 -34.38 -1.08 -29.75
CA SER A 9 -35.11 -2.27 -30.17
C SER A 9 -34.74 -2.57 -31.62
N CYS A 10 -33.84 -3.52 -31.84
CA CYS A 10 -33.73 -4.19 -33.12
C CYS A 10 -34.91 -5.16 -33.22
N THR A 11 -36.10 -4.65 -33.55
CA THR A 11 -37.18 -5.49 -34.07
C THR A 11 -36.91 -5.68 -35.56
N ASP A 12 -36.03 -6.63 -35.87
CA ASP A 12 -35.97 -7.23 -37.19
C ASP A 12 -36.43 -8.69 -37.05
N ASN A 13 -37.71 -8.83 -36.66
CA ASN A 13 -38.45 -10.08 -36.84
C ASN A 13 -38.72 -10.23 -38.34
N SER A 14 -37.69 -10.61 -39.09
CA SER A 14 -37.87 -11.30 -40.37
C SER A 14 -37.96 -12.80 -40.08
N GLU A 15 -38.99 -13.20 -39.34
CA GLU A 15 -39.52 -14.57 -39.46
C GLU A 15 -40.00 -14.71 -40.91
N CYS A 16 -39.16 -15.28 -41.75
CA CYS A 16 -39.57 -15.70 -43.09
C CYS A 16 -40.44 -16.94 -42.92
N ASP A 17 -41.73 -16.70 -42.73
CA ASP A 17 -42.81 -17.67 -42.77
C ASP A 17 -42.69 -18.52 -44.05
N ASP A 18 -42.46 -19.82 -43.86
CA ASP A 18 -42.27 -20.83 -44.90
C ASP A 18 -43.62 -21.26 -45.46
N SER A 19 -44.33 -20.32 -46.09
CA SER A 19 -45.69 -20.57 -46.58
C SER A 19 -46.06 -19.76 -47.83
N PHE A 20 -45.14 -19.61 -48.78
CA PHE A 20 -45.55 -19.25 -50.15
C PHE A 20 -44.60 -19.82 -51.20
N SER A 21 -44.97 -20.96 -51.77
CA SER A 21 -44.33 -21.54 -52.95
C SER A 21 -44.69 -20.71 -54.20
N VAL A 22 -44.16 -19.49 -54.30
CA VAL A 22 -44.05 -18.80 -55.59
C VAL A 22 -42.73 -19.23 -56.21
N ASN A 23 -42.79 -19.54 -57.50
CA ASN A 23 -41.72 -20.02 -58.35
C ASN A 23 -40.51 -19.05 -58.37
N VAL A 24 -39.70 -19.05 -57.30
CA VAL A 24 -38.45 -18.28 -57.21
C VAL A 24 -37.47 -18.94 -58.17
N LYS A 25 -37.05 -18.19 -59.20
CA LYS A 25 -36.03 -18.64 -60.16
C LYS A 25 -34.82 -19.20 -59.38
N PRO A 26 -34.30 -20.39 -59.73
CA PRO A 26 -33.27 -21.09 -58.96
C PRO A 26 -32.02 -20.23 -58.69
N ASP A 27 -31.69 -19.31 -59.61
CA ASP A 27 -30.59 -18.35 -59.49
C ASP A 27 -30.71 -17.39 -58.29
N ILE A 28 -31.92 -16.95 -57.93
CA ILE A 28 -32.13 -16.04 -56.80
C ILE A 28 -31.93 -16.78 -55.47
N LYS A 29 -32.40 -18.04 -55.40
CA LYS A 29 -32.21 -18.90 -54.22
C LYS A 29 -30.73 -19.22 -54.01
N GLU A 30 -29.99 -19.48 -55.09
CA GLU A 30 -28.56 -19.72 -55.04
C GLU A 30 -27.77 -18.48 -54.63
N ARG A 31 -28.10 -17.30 -55.18
CA ARG A 31 -27.49 -16.02 -54.78
C ARG A 31 -27.70 -15.74 -53.28
N ARG A 32 -28.91 -15.95 -52.76
CA ARG A 32 -29.21 -15.78 -51.34
C ARG A 32 -28.39 -16.73 -50.47
N ARG A 33 -28.24 -18.00 -50.87
CA ARG A 33 -27.41 -18.98 -50.17
C ARG A 33 -25.94 -18.56 -50.13
N LYS A 34 -25.38 -18.10 -51.25
CA LYS A 34 -23.98 -17.63 -51.33
C LYS A 34 -23.73 -16.45 -50.41
N LEU A 35 -24.58 -15.43 -50.45
CA LEU A 35 -24.48 -14.26 -49.57
C LEU A 35 -24.59 -14.64 -48.08
N HIS A 36 -25.51 -15.56 -47.74
CA HIS A 36 -25.64 -16.05 -46.38
C HIS A 36 -24.38 -16.80 -45.91
N THR A 37 -23.80 -17.67 -46.76
CA THR A 37 -22.55 -18.37 -46.45
C THR A 37 -21.38 -17.40 -46.30
N GLU A 38 -21.27 -16.39 -47.16
CA GLU A 38 -20.21 -15.37 -47.07
C GLU A 38 -20.34 -14.51 -45.80
N ALA A 39 -21.56 -14.11 -45.44
CA ALA A 39 -21.82 -13.39 -44.19
C ALA A 39 -21.44 -14.22 -42.96
N GLU A 40 -21.81 -15.51 -42.94
CA GLU A 40 -21.46 -16.41 -41.84
C GLU A 40 -19.96 -16.69 -41.78
N GLN A 41 -19.28 -16.78 -42.92
CA GLN A 41 -17.82 -16.94 -42.96
C GLN A 41 -17.11 -15.72 -42.37
N ARG A 42 -17.51 -14.50 -42.79
CA ARG A 42 -16.97 -13.26 -42.21
C ARG A 42 -17.20 -13.18 -40.70
N ARG A 43 -18.37 -13.59 -40.21
CA ARG A 43 -18.66 -13.67 -38.77
C ARG A 43 -17.71 -14.64 -38.06
N ARG A 44 -17.47 -15.82 -38.64
CA ARG A 44 -16.55 -16.83 -38.07
C ARG A 44 -15.11 -16.36 -38.04
N ASP A 45 -14.66 -15.69 -39.10
CA ASP A 45 -13.30 -15.16 -39.19
C ASP A 45 -13.07 -14.04 -38.17
N ALA A 46 -14.05 -13.16 -37.96
CA ALA A 46 -14.01 -12.14 -36.92
C ALA A 46 -13.93 -12.76 -35.51
N ILE A 47 -14.73 -13.80 -35.22
CA ILE A 47 -14.67 -14.51 -33.94
C ILE A 47 -13.31 -15.19 -33.74
N LYS A 48 -12.79 -15.84 -34.79
CA LYS A 48 -11.48 -16.50 -34.75
C LYS A 48 -10.38 -15.48 -34.41
N HIS A 49 -10.37 -14.33 -35.07
CA HIS A 49 -9.42 -13.26 -34.78
C HIS A 49 -9.52 -12.77 -33.33
N GLY A 50 -10.74 -12.62 -32.79
CA GLY A 50 -10.93 -12.28 -31.38
C GLY A 50 -10.36 -13.32 -30.41
N PHE A 51 -10.46 -14.61 -30.72
CA PHE A 51 -9.84 -15.68 -29.92
C PHE A 51 -8.31 -15.66 -30.01
N ASP A 52 -7.76 -15.38 -31.19
CA ASP A 52 -6.30 -15.30 -31.38
C ASP A 52 -5.72 -14.13 -30.55
N ALA A 53 -6.36 -12.96 -30.60
CA ALA A 53 -5.99 -11.81 -29.77
C ALA A 53 -6.15 -12.10 -28.26
N LEU A 54 -7.26 -12.72 -27.86
CA LEU A 54 -7.49 -13.07 -26.46
C LEU A 54 -6.46 -14.09 -25.93
N ALA A 55 -6.04 -15.05 -26.76
CA ALA A 55 -5.03 -16.03 -26.38
C ALA A 55 -3.68 -15.37 -26.07
N GLU A 56 -3.30 -14.34 -26.83
CA GLU A 56 -2.07 -13.56 -26.60
C GLU A 56 -2.13 -12.82 -25.25
N LEU A 57 -3.22 -12.10 -24.99
CA LEU A 57 -3.45 -11.37 -23.72
C LEU A 57 -3.43 -12.29 -22.49
N VAL A 58 -3.94 -13.51 -22.65
CA VAL A 58 -4.17 -14.46 -21.56
C VAL A 58 -2.94 -15.33 -21.30
N ASN A 59 -1.92 -15.32 -22.16
CA ASN A 59 -0.69 -16.09 -21.97
C ASN A 59 0.60 -15.30 -22.23
N PRO A 60 1.00 -14.41 -21.30
CA PRO A 60 2.21 -13.60 -21.45
C PRO A 60 3.52 -14.43 -21.45
N GLU A 61 3.54 -15.63 -20.86
CA GLU A 61 4.74 -16.49 -20.79
C GLU A 61 5.18 -17.09 -22.15
N ASN A 62 4.31 -17.06 -23.17
CA ASN A 62 4.66 -17.55 -24.51
C ASN A 62 5.38 -16.50 -25.38
N GLN A 63 5.65 -15.29 -24.87
CA GLN A 63 6.41 -14.28 -25.63
C GLN A 63 7.92 -14.55 -25.63
N ASP A 64 8.45 -15.31 -24.65
CA ASP A 64 9.89 -15.55 -24.50
C ASP A 64 10.35 -16.98 -24.88
N SER A 65 9.42 -17.89 -25.17
CA SER A 65 9.73 -19.26 -25.57
C SER A 65 9.52 -19.45 -27.08
N ILE A 66 10.63 -19.60 -27.81
CA ILE A 66 10.70 -19.92 -29.26
C ILE A 66 10.08 -21.31 -29.57
N GLU A 67 9.58 -22.03 -28.57
CA GLU A 67 9.15 -23.40 -28.68
C GLU A 67 7.61 -23.52 -28.58
N GLY A 68 6.97 -23.35 -29.73
CA GLY A 68 5.64 -23.89 -29.99
C GLY A 68 4.48 -23.16 -29.35
N SER A 69 3.73 -22.41 -30.15
CA SER A 69 2.37 -21.98 -29.85
C SER A 69 1.50 -23.21 -29.53
N LEU A 70 1.48 -23.67 -28.28
CA LEU A 70 0.55 -24.69 -27.84
C LEU A 70 -0.83 -24.07 -27.97
N LYS A 71 -1.56 -24.41 -29.05
CA LYS A 71 -2.87 -23.85 -29.37
C LYS A 71 -3.82 -24.19 -28.22
N LEU A 72 -4.00 -23.24 -27.31
CA LEU A 72 -4.92 -23.38 -26.20
C LEU A 72 -6.33 -23.64 -26.76
N SER A 73 -7.07 -24.54 -26.11
CA SER A 73 -8.45 -24.78 -26.51
C SER A 73 -9.28 -23.52 -26.28
N LYS A 74 -10.34 -23.31 -27.09
CA LYS A 74 -11.25 -22.16 -26.92
C LYS A 74 -11.81 -22.07 -25.50
N VAL A 75 -12.14 -23.22 -24.91
CA VAL A 75 -12.64 -23.31 -23.52
C VAL A 75 -11.56 -22.86 -22.53
N THR A 76 -10.32 -23.30 -22.72
CA THR A 76 -9.19 -22.89 -21.87
C THR A 76 -8.93 -21.39 -21.94
N ILE A 77 -8.96 -20.81 -23.14
CA ILE A 77 -8.76 -19.36 -23.33
C ILE A 77 -9.85 -18.57 -22.57
N LEU A 78 -11.12 -18.96 -22.71
CA LEU A 78 -12.24 -18.29 -22.01
C LEU A 78 -12.16 -18.44 -20.48
N ASN A 79 -11.80 -19.63 -19.99
CA ASN A 79 -11.67 -19.87 -18.56
C ASN A 79 -10.52 -19.06 -17.95
N LYS A 80 -9.37 -19.02 -18.63
CA LYS A 80 -8.20 -18.26 -18.16
C LYS A 80 -8.45 -16.75 -18.25
N ALA A 81 -9.15 -16.27 -19.29
CA ALA A 81 -9.62 -14.88 -19.37
C ALA A 81 -10.53 -14.51 -18.19
N THR A 82 -11.54 -15.35 -17.90
CA THR A 82 -12.43 -15.15 -16.76
C THR A 82 -11.66 -15.10 -15.44
N SER A 83 -10.70 -16.03 -15.25
CA SER A 83 -9.86 -16.06 -14.06
C SER A 83 -9.01 -14.80 -13.90
N ILE A 84 -8.38 -14.32 -14.97
CA ILE A 84 -7.58 -13.08 -14.96
C ILE A 84 -8.46 -11.87 -14.62
N ILE A 85 -9.63 -11.75 -15.24
CA ILE A 85 -10.58 -10.66 -14.95
C ILE A 85 -10.94 -10.65 -13.47
N ASN A 86 -11.33 -11.81 -12.91
CA ASN A 86 -11.70 -11.91 -11.50
C ASN A 86 -10.52 -11.55 -10.58
N LYS A 87 -9.31 -12.08 -10.86
CA LYS A 87 -8.10 -11.75 -10.09
C LYS A 87 -7.78 -10.25 -10.14
N ASN A 88 -7.91 -9.63 -11.31
CA ASN A 88 -7.68 -8.20 -11.47
C ASN A 88 -8.70 -7.37 -10.70
N LEU A 89 -9.99 -7.77 -10.72
CA LEU A 89 -11.04 -7.12 -9.94
C LEU A 89 -10.78 -7.22 -8.43
N GLU A 90 -10.40 -8.40 -7.92
CA GLU A 90 -10.04 -8.60 -6.51
C GLU A 90 -8.82 -7.76 -6.11
N THR A 91 -7.79 -7.73 -6.97
CA THR A 91 -6.59 -6.91 -6.76
C THR A 91 -6.94 -5.43 -6.73
N GLN A 92 -7.77 -4.96 -7.67
CA GLN A 92 -8.22 -3.57 -7.73
C GLN A 92 -9.00 -3.18 -6.46
N GLN A 93 -9.90 -4.05 -5.98
CA GLN A 93 -10.64 -3.82 -4.73
C GLN A 93 -9.70 -3.76 -3.52
N THR A 94 -8.67 -4.61 -3.48
CA THR A 94 -7.69 -4.65 -2.39
C THR A 94 -6.87 -3.35 -2.36
N LEU A 95 -6.34 -2.93 -3.51
CA LEU A 95 -5.60 -1.68 -3.63
C LEU A 95 -6.46 -0.46 -3.27
N GLN A 96 -7.75 -0.45 -3.65
CA GLN A 96 -8.67 0.63 -3.27
C GLN A 96 -8.85 0.70 -1.74
N LYS A 97 -8.98 -0.43 -1.05
CA LYS A 97 -9.06 -0.46 0.42
C LYS A 97 -7.78 0.06 1.07
N GLU A 98 -6.62 -0.33 0.54
CA GLU A 98 -5.32 0.13 1.03
C GLU A 98 -5.14 1.65 0.87
N ILE A 99 -5.49 2.20 -0.30
CA ILE A 99 -5.47 3.65 -0.54
C ILE A 99 -6.34 4.38 0.49
N LEU A 100 -7.55 3.88 0.77
CA LEU A 100 -8.42 4.48 1.77
C LEU A 100 -7.84 4.40 3.18
N SER A 101 -7.17 3.30 3.52
CA SER A 101 -6.48 3.14 4.81
C SER A 101 -5.34 4.15 4.96
N LEU A 102 -4.45 4.21 3.97
CA LEU A 102 -3.31 5.14 3.97
C LEU A 102 -3.76 6.60 4.04
N ARG A 103 -4.83 6.97 3.33
CA ARG A 103 -5.41 8.32 3.44
C ARG A 103 -5.89 8.66 4.84
N LYS A 104 -6.48 7.70 5.56
CA LYS A 104 -6.89 7.90 6.96
C LYS A 104 -5.68 8.07 7.88
N GLU A 105 -4.62 7.31 7.64
CA GLU A 105 -3.37 7.40 8.41
C GLU A 105 -2.70 8.75 8.20
N VAL A 106 -2.58 9.20 6.95
CA VAL A 106 -2.04 10.54 6.62
C VAL A 106 -2.85 11.63 7.32
N ALA A 107 -4.19 11.58 7.24
CA ALA A 107 -5.03 12.56 7.92
C ALA A 107 -4.84 12.56 9.44
N ALA A 108 -4.71 11.39 10.07
CA ALA A 108 -4.43 11.28 11.50
C ALA A 108 -3.06 11.88 11.86
N LEU A 109 -2.03 11.60 11.07
CA LEU A 109 -0.69 12.16 11.26
C LEU A 109 -0.66 13.69 11.09
N GLU A 110 -1.41 14.23 10.14
CA GLU A 110 -1.56 15.68 9.95
C GLU A 110 -2.20 16.34 11.17
N ILE A 111 -3.26 15.74 11.73
CA ILE A 111 -3.89 16.23 12.97
C ILE A 111 -2.89 16.20 14.14
N ILE A 112 -2.11 15.12 14.27
CA ILE A 112 -1.08 15.02 15.31
C ILE A 112 -0.03 16.11 15.14
N ARG A 113 0.49 16.30 13.91
CA ARG A 113 1.46 17.36 13.57
C ARG A 113 0.94 18.73 13.97
N GLU A 114 -0.29 19.07 13.56
CA GLU A 114 -0.90 20.36 13.85
C GLU A 114 -1.04 20.61 15.37
N ASN A 115 -1.42 19.58 16.13
CA ASN A 115 -1.50 19.67 17.59
C ASN A 115 -0.12 19.94 18.23
N TYR A 116 0.94 19.28 17.76
CA TYR A 116 2.30 19.54 18.24
C TYR A 116 2.78 20.94 17.86
N GLU A 117 2.56 21.38 16.63
CA GLU A 117 2.90 22.74 16.18
C GLU A 117 2.17 23.81 17.01
N LYS A 118 0.89 23.57 17.34
CA LYS A 118 0.13 24.44 18.24
C LYS A 118 0.74 24.47 19.64
N LYS A 119 1.04 23.31 20.24
CA LYS A 119 1.64 23.23 21.58
C LYS A 119 3.01 23.92 21.64
N THR A 120 3.84 23.75 20.61
CA THR A 120 5.13 24.44 20.51
C THR A 120 4.96 25.95 20.43
N ARG A 121 4.00 26.44 19.64
CA ARG A 121 3.68 27.88 19.59
C ARG A 121 3.21 28.40 20.95
N GLU A 122 2.37 27.66 21.67
CA GLU A 122 1.91 28.04 23.01
C GLU A 122 3.06 28.09 24.03
N ILE A 123 3.99 27.13 24.00
CA ILE A 123 5.20 27.14 24.85
C ILE A 123 6.06 28.36 24.55
N ASN A 124 6.27 28.67 23.27
CA ASN A 124 7.09 29.82 22.85
C ASN A 124 6.39 31.17 23.08
N ALA A 125 5.05 31.19 23.09
CA ALA A 125 4.25 32.39 23.34
C ALA A 125 4.07 32.71 24.83
N LEU A 126 4.37 31.77 25.73
CA LEU A 126 4.39 32.05 27.16
C LEU A 126 5.55 33.03 27.45
N PRO A 127 5.30 34.22 28.03
CA PRO A 127 6.37 35.10 28.43
C PRO A 127 7.22 34.31 29.41
N THR A 128 8.46 34.07 29.01
CA THR A 128 9.44 33.42 29.87
C THR A 128 9.52 34.33 31.11
N THR A 129 9.01 33.87 32.25
CA THR A 129 9.42 34.41 33.54
C THR A 129 10.91 34.10 33.62
N SER A 130 11.70 35.03 33.08
CA SER A 130 13.11 34.90 32.78
C SER A 130 13.91 35.00 34.07
N ASN A 131 13.85 33.93 34.86
CA ASN A 131 14.84 33.61 35.89
C ASN A 131 15.58 32.30 35.57
N ASN A 132 15.49 31.80 34.33
CA ASN A 132 16.26 30.64 33.86
C ASN A 132 17.30 31.06 32.81
N THR A 133 18.30 31.81 33.27
CA THR A 133 19.49 32.30 32.53
C THR A 133 20.50 31.18 32.20
N LEU A 134 20.02 29.98 31.90
CA LEU A 134 20.89 28.87 31.48
C LEU A 134 20.57 28.55 30.02
N ASP A 135 21.59 28.69 29.17
CA ASP A 135 21.56 28.35 27.75
C ASP A 135 20.94 26.96 27.55
N SER A 136 20.01 26.85 26.61
CA SER A 136 19.35 25.59 26.26
C SER A 136 20.36 24.53 25.83
N ASN A 137 21.47 24.94 25.21
CA ASN A 137 22.55 24.01 24.87
C ASN A 137 23.25 23.48 26.12
N TYR A 138 23.50 24.33 27.12
CA TYR A 138 24.07 23.90 28.40
C TYR A 138 23.15 22.91 29.14
N LYS A 139 21.83 23.13 29.10
CA LYS A 139 20.85 22.19 29.67
C LYS A 139 20.87 20.85 28.94
N MET A 140 21.01 20.86 27.61
CA MET A 140 21.11 19.64 26.81
C MET A 140 22.41 18.88 27.11
N SER A 141 23.56 19.56 27.14
CA SER A 141 24.84 18.96 27.51
C SER A 141 24.82 18.37 28.93
N ALA A 142 24.18 19.05 29.87
CA ALA A 142 24.00 18.53 31.23
C ALA A 142 23.14 17.27 31.28
N PHE A 143 22.07 17.21 30.48
CA PHE A 143 21.24 16.02 30.36
C PHE A 143 21.99 14.85 29.72
N LEU A 144 22.73 15.09 28.64
CA LEU A 144 23.52 14.06 27.96
C LEU A 144 24.59 13.47 28.88
N GLN A 145 25.35 14.33 29.56
CA GLN A 145 26.39 13.90 30.50
C GLN A 145 25.82 13.08 31.68
N PHE A 146 24.63 13.45 32.15
CA PHE A 146 23.92 12.70 33.17
C PHE A 146 23.44 11.33 32.67
N SER A 147 22.86 11.29 31.47
CA SER A 147 22.40 10.06 30.84
C SER A 147 23.55 9.08 30.60
N GLU A 148 24.70 9.56 30.13
CA GLU A 148 25.92 8.74 29.99
C GLU A 148 26.40 8.22 31.34
N SER A 149 26.43 9.06 32.38
CA SER A 149 26.83 8.62 33.72
C SER A 149 25.91 7.56 34.31
N LEU A 150 24.60 7.60 34.00
CA LEU A 150 23.67 6.56 34.41
C LEU A 150 23.90 5.26 33.62
N PHE A 151 24.16 5.37 32.33
CA PHE A 151 24.43 4.21 31.47
C PHE A 151 25.73 3.50 31.87
N ASP A 152 26.79 4.24 32.22
CA ASP A 152 28.04 3.67 32.73
C ASP A 152 27.85 2.96 34.06
N SER A 153 27.04 3.54 34.96
CA SER A 153 26.67 2.91 36.22
C SER A 153 25.92 1.60 35.98
N PHE A 154 24.95 1.60 35.05
CA PHE A 154 24.22 0.41 34.65
C PHE A 154 25.15 -0.68 34.11
N ASN A 155 26.02 -0.35 33.16
CA ASN A 155 26.97 -1.31 32.58
C ASN A 155 27.96 -1.88 33.60
N THR A 156 28.35 -1.10 34.61
CA THR A 156 29.25 -1.57 35.67
C THR A 156 28.52 -2.48 36.66
N SER A 157 27.23 -2.24 36.90
CA SER A 157 26.41 -3.04 37.80
C SER A 157 25.94 -4.36 37.19
N LEU A 158 25.93 -4.48 35.87
CA LEU A 158 25.58 -5.73 35.19
C LEU A 158 26.77 -6.66 35.04
N GLN A 159 26.60 -7.89 35.53
CA GLN A 159 27.51 -9.01 35.27
C GLN A 159 26.92 -9.91 34.18
N ILE A 160 27.78 -10.54 33.37
CA ILE A 160 27.36 -11.54 32.39
C ILE A 160 26.97 -12.81 33.17
N ALA A 161 25.66 -13.02 33.33
CA ALA A 161 25.09 -14.10 34.14
C ALA A 161 23.84 -14.71 33.48
N PRO A 162 23.31 -15.84 33.96
CA PRO A 162 22.02 -16.36 33.52
C PRO A 162 20.88 -15.35 33.78
N PHE A 163 19.81 -15.41 32.97
CA PHE A 163 18.70 -14.44 33.02
C PHE A 163 18.13 -14.13 34.42
N PRO A 164 17.92 -15.11 35.32
CA PRO A 164 17.40 -14.83 36.67
C PRO A 164 18.33 -13.93 37.52
N GLU A 165 19.65 -14.08 37.37
CA GLU A 165 20.64 -13.28 38.09
C GLU A 165 20.76 -11.88 37.48
N ILE A 166 20.72 -11.78 36.14
CA ILE A 166 20.65 -10.48 35.46
C ILE A 166 19.39 -9.72 35.88
N SER A 167 18.22 -10.37 35.94
CA SER A 167 16.98 -9.69 36.32
C SER A 167 17.03 -9.14 37.73
N ASN A 168 17.64 -9.87 38.68
CA ASN A 168 17.83 -9.38 40.04
C ASN A 168 18.82 -8.19 40.07
N ASN A 169 19.95 -8.27 39.36
CA ASN A 169 20.92 -7.18 39.29
C ASN A 169 20.35 -5.90 38.65
N VAL A 170 19.48 -6.03 37.64
CA VAL A 170 18.77 -4.89 37.05
C VAL A 170 17.82 -4.25 38.07
N ILE A 171 17.06 -5.05 38.81
CA ILE A 171 16.15 -4.56 39.85
C ILE A 171 16.94 -3.85 40.95
N ASP A 172 18.01 -4.48 41.45
CA ASP A 172 18.88 -3.90 42.47
C ASP A 172 19.51 -2.58 42.01
N TRP A 173 19.92 -2.49 40.74
CA TRP A 173 20.43 -1.25 40.17
C TRP A 173 19.35 -0.17 40.04
N VAL A 174 18.14 -0.51 39.59
CA VAL A 174 17.04 0.46 39.46
C VAL A 174 16.63 0.97 40.85
N GLU A 175 16.41 0.07 41.81
CA GLU A 175 15.99 0.45 43.16
C GLU A 175 17.10 1.19 43.92
N GLY A 176 18.36 0.79 43.70
CA GLY A 176 19.52 1.43 44.31
C GLY A 176 19.88 2.77 43.68
N THR A 177 20.01 2.84 42.36
CA THR A 177 20.59 4.00 41.64
C THR A 177 19.54 5.00 41.18
N CYS A 178 18.34 4.53 40.81
CA CYS A 178 17.27 5.38 40.27
C CYS A 178 16.33 5.95 41.35
N SER A 179 16.73 5.91 42.63
CA SER A 179 16.01 6.61 43.70
C SER A 179 16.11 8.14 43.51
N SER A 180 15.09 8.89 43.97
CA SER A 180 15.04 10.36 43.79
C SER A 180 16.30 11.06 44.32
N ASP A 181 16.83 10.61 45.45
CA ASP A 181 18.02 11.22 46.05
C ASP A 181 19.30 10.85 45.29
N ASN A 182 19.43 9.59 44.84
CA ASN A 182 20.60 9.15 44.09
C ASN A 182 20.62 9.74 42.68
N LEU A 183 19.48 9.83 41.99
CA LEU A 183 19.39 10.52 40.69
C LEU A 183 19.79 12.00 40.81
N ARG A 184 19.36 12.69 41.87
CA ARG A 184 19.79 14.07 42.14
C ARG A 184 21.30 14.14 42.34
N GLN A 185 21.88 13.24 43.14
CA GLN A 185 23.33 13.21 43.36
C GLN A 185 24.11 12.88 42.08
N HIS A 186 23.65 11.93 41.29
CA HIS A 186 24.24 11.59 39.98
C HIS A 186 24.14 12.77 39.02
N PHE A 187 23.03 13.48 38.99
CA PHE A 187 22.84 14.68 38.17
C PHE A 187 23.78 15.81 38.59
N PHE A 188 23.85 16.14 39.88
CA PHE A 188 24.78 17.15 40.39
C PHE A 188 26.25 16.78 40.13
N SER A 189 26.59 15.50 40.29
CA SER A 189 27.95 15.00 40.02
C SER A 189 28.29 15.05 38.53
N SER A 190 27.31 14.82 37.65
CA SER A 190 27.45 14.91 36.20
C SER A 190 27.63 16.36 35.73
N ILE A 191 26.86 17.29 36.30
CA ILE A 191 27.02 18.73 36.01
C ILE A 191 28.39 19.25 36.45
N LYS A 192 28.91 18.82 37.60
CA LYS A 192 30.25 19.22 38.06
C LYS A 192 31.38 18.78 37.13
N LYS A 193 31.17 17.73 36.33
CA LYS A 193 32.15 17.23 35.37
C LYS A 193 32.12 17.96 34.02
N LEU A 194 31.10 18.78 33.77
CA LEU A 194 31.03 19.59 32.55
C LEU A 194 32.08 20.72 32.60
N PRO A 195 32.97 20.83 31.62
CA PRO A 195 33.83 22.00 31.50
C PRO A 195 32.96 23.24 31.22
N VAL A 196 33.31 24.37 31.84
CA VAL A 196 32.52 25.63 31.81
C VAL A 196 32.50 26.29 30.42
N THR A 197 33.21 25.75 29.42
CA THR A 197 33.24 26.26 28.05
C THR A 197 33.26 25.10 27.06
N PHE A 198 32.17 24.90 26.33
CA PHE A 198 32.11 24.06 25.14
C PHE A 198 31.81 24.99 23.95
N ASP A 199 32.84 25.29 23.16
CA ASP A 199 32.65 25.83 21.81
C ASP A 199 32.24 24.67 20.90
N PHE A 200 31.07 24.78 20.28
CA PHE A 200 30.71 23.91 19.16
C PHE A 200 31.36 24.49 17.89
N PRO A 201 32.24 23.75 17.19
CA PRO A 201 32.48 24.06 15.79
C PRO A 201 31.22 23.64 15.01
N PHE A 202 30.76 24.58 14.19
CA PHE A 202 29.61 24.53 13.28
C PHE A 202 29.18 23.14 12.76
#